data_AF-A0A529LUQ4-F1
#
_entry.id   AF-A0A529LUQ4-F1
#
_cell.length_a   1.000
_cell.length_b   1.000
_cell.length_c   1.000
_cell.angle_alpha   90.00
_cell.angle_beta   90.00
_cell.angle_gamma   90.00
#
_symmetry.space_group_name_H-M   'P 1'
#
loop_
_entity.id
_entity.type
_entity.pdbx_description
1 polymer ?
#
loop_
_entity_poly.entity_id
_entity_poly.type
_entity_poly.pdbx_seq_one_letter_code
_entity_poly.pdbx_strand_id
1 'polypeptide(L)'
;QSPNVFRMKLLGAEVRPVTAGHGTLKDAMNEALRDWVTNVEDTYYLIGTAAGPHPYPEMVRDFQSVIGSEARAQMLEQEGRLPDVIIAAVGGGSNAIGLFHPFLDDK
;
A
#
# COMPACT_ATOMS: atom_id res chain seq x y z
N GLN A 1 13.65 -11.00 5.18
CA GLN A 1 13.06 -11.11 3.83
C GLN A 1 14.15 -11.29 2.73
N SER A 2 15.13 -12.20 2.93
CA SER A 2 16.26 -12.39 1.99
C SER A 2 15.85 -12.79 0.56
N PRO A 3 14.85 -13.69 0.36
CA PRO A 3 14.39 -14.02 -0.99
C PRO A 3 13.87 -12.82 -1.79
N ASN A 4 13.26 -11.84 -1.12
CA ASN A 4 12.75 -10.64 -1.80
C ASN A 4 13.88 -9.69 -2.19
N VAL A 5 14.94 -9.58 -1.37
CA VAL A 5 16.14 -8.81 -1.74
C VAL A 5 16.78 -9.36 -3.01
N PHE A 6 16.88 -10.69 -3.11
CA PHE A 6 17.38 -11.34 -4.32
C PHE A 6 16.52 -11.02 -5.54
N ARG A 7 15.18 -11.12 -5.43
CA ARG A 7 14.26 -10.78 -6.52
C ARG A 7 14.38 -9.31 -6.97
N MET A 8 14.47 -8.37 -6.04
CA MET A 8 14.66 -6.95 -6.36
C MET A 8 15.94 -6.72 -7.17
N LYS A 9 17.05 -7.35 -6.77
CA LYS A 9 18.31 -7.27 -7.51
C LYS A 9 18.22 -7.92 -8.89
N LEU A 10 17.52 -9.04 -9.01
CA LEU A 10 17.29 -9.72 -10.30
C LEU A 10 16.48 -8.84 -11.28
N LEU A 11 15.56 -8.03 -10.77
CA LEU A 11 14.79 -7.05 -11.55
C LEU A 11 15.57 -5.75 -11.82
N GLY A 12 16.84 -5.65 -11.40
CA GLY A 12 17.70 -4.48 -11.63
C GLY A 12 17.58 -3.37 -10.59
N ALA A 13 16.82 -3.58 -9.51
CA ALA A 13 16.71 -2.58 -8.44
C ALA A 13 17.94 -2.56 -7.53
N GLU A 14 18.41 -1.36 -7.18
CA GLU A 14 19.38 -1.17 -6.12
C GLU A 14 18.70 -1.34 -4.75
N VAL A 15 19.27 -2.16 -3.87
CA VAL A 15 18.75 -2.37 -2.51
C VAL A 15 19.70 -1.74 -1.50
N ARG A 16 19.32 -0.60 -0.94
CA ARG A 16 20.09 0.14 0.07
C ARG A 16 19.64 -0.25 1.48
N PRO A 17 20.48 -0.97 2.27
CA PRO A 17 20.12 -1.30 3.66
C PRO A 17 20.19 -0.06 4.55
N VAL A 18 19.15 0.15 5.37
CA VAL A 18 19.12 1.23 6.37
C VAL A 18 19.57 0.67 7.72
N THR A 19 20.72 1.14 8.18
CA THR A 19 21.31 0.77 9.48
C THR A 19 21.05 1.81 10.57
N ALA A 20 20.48 2.96 10.21
CA ALA A 20 20.08 3.99 11.15
C ALA A 20 18.86 3.54 12.00
N GLY A 21 18.77 4.07 13.22
CA GLY A 21 17.65 3.78 14.12
C GLY A 21 17.60 2.31 14.54
N HIS A 22 16.42 1.69 14.43
CA HIS A 22 16.21 0.29 14.80
C HIS A 22 16.32 -0.67 13.61
N GLY A 23 16.66 -0.19 12.41
CA GLY A 23 16.72 -1.01 11.20
C GLY A 23 15.36 -1.58 10.80
N THR A 24 14.29 -0.82 11.05
CA THR A 24 12.90 -1.24 10.80
C THR A 24 12.29 -0.55 9.59
N LEU A 25 11.04 -0.92 9.24
CA LEU A 25 10.30 -0.30 8.14
C LEU A 25 10.15 1.21 8.29
N LYS A 26 9.93 1.71 9.51
CA LYS A 26 9.81 3.15 9.79
C LYS A 26 11.09 3.89 9.43
N ASP A 27 12.24 3.32 9.78
CA ASP A 27 13.54 3.90 9.50
C ASP A 27 13.80 3.96 7.99
N ALA A 28 13.48 2.88 7.28
CA ALA A 28 13.57 2.84 5.81
C ALA A 28 12.66 3.86 5.11
N MET A 29 11.43 4.04 5.61
CA MET A 29 10.51 5.06 5.09
C MET A 29 11.05 6.49 5.25
N ASN A 30 11.63 6.79 6.42
CA ASN A 30 12.19 8.11 6.70
C ASN A 30 13.39 8.42 5.79
N GLU A 31 14.28 7.46 5.60
CA GLU A 31 15.43 7.64 4.70
C GLU A 31 14.98 7.78 3.23
N ALA A 32 13.97 7.03 2.80
CA ALA A 32 13.41 7.17 1.44
C ALA A 32 12.76 8.53 1.20
N LEU A 33 12.04 9.08 2.19
CA LEU A 33 11.48 10.44 2.12
C LEU A 33 12.58 11.51 2.06
N ARG A 34 13.67 11.34 2.81
CA ARG A 34 14.83 12.26 2.78
C ARG A 34 15.54 12.24 1.42
N ASP A 35 15.75 11.05 0.87
CA ASP A 35 16.33 10.90 -0.47
C ASP A 35 15.45 11.60 -1.51
N TRP A 36 14.14 11.35 -1.49
CA TRP A 36 13.20 11.99 -2.41
C TRP A 36 13.20 13.51 -2.33
N VAL A 37 13.18 14.09 -1.13
CA VAL A 37 13.23 15.57 -0.95
C VAL A 37 14.51 16.16 -1.56
N THR A 38 15.61 15.40 -1.54
CA THR A 38 16.90 15.83 -2.09
C THR A 38 16.94 15.69 -3.63
N ASN A 39 16.19 14.73 -4.20
CA ASN A 39 16.24 14.34 -5.61
C ASN A 39 14.88 14.54 -6.33
N VAL A 40 14.07 15.52 -5.91
CA VAL A 40 12.67 15.67 -6.34
C VAL A 40 12.50 15.89 -7.85
N GLU A 41 13.52 16.40 -8.53
CA GLU A 41 13.47 16.75 -9.96
C GLU A 41 13.45 15.52 -10.88
N ASP A 42 14.09 14.42 -10.48
CA ASP A 42 14.26 13.22 -11.32
C ASP A 42 13.76 11.93 -10.63
N THR A 43 13.36 12.01 -9.36
CA THR A 43 12.96 10.86 -8.56
C THR A 43 11.51 10.97 -8.10
N TYR A 44 10.72 9.94 -8.40
CA TYR A 44 9.37 9.79 -7.85
C TYR A 44 9.37 8.88 -6.62
N TYR A 45 8.83 9.37 -5.50
CA TYR A 45 8.66 8.55 -4.31
C TYR A 45 7.40 7.67 -4.40
N LEU A 46 7.62 6.38 -4.63
CA LEU A 46 6.57 5.37 -4.68
C LEU A 46 6.29 4.81 -3.27
N ILE A 47 5.36 5.43 -2.55
CA ILE A 47 4.96 4.96 -1.22
C ILE A 47 4.15 3.65 -1.30
N GLY A 48 4.48 2.69 -0.44
CA GLY A 48 3.90 1.34 -0.48
C GLY A 48 2.61 1.13 0.33
N THR A 49 2.03 2.18 0.93
CA THR A 49 0.85 2.04 1.79
C THR A 49 0.02 3.32 1.87
N ALA A 50 -1.20 3.22 2.42
CA ALA A 50 -2.14 4.34 2.56
C ALA A 50 -1.78 5.24 3.75
N ALA A 51 -0.57 5.80 3.70
CA ALA A 51 0.00 6.67 4.71
C ALA A 51 0.79 7.80 4.05
N GLY A 52 1.45 8.63 4.87
CA GLY A 52 2.21 9.78 4.39
C GLY A 52 1.34 11.03 4.18
N PRO A 53 1.92 12.11 3.66
CA PRO A 53 1.19 13.35 3.44
C PRO A 53 0.22 13.22 2.26
N HIS A 54 -0.80 14.08 2.22
CA HIS A 54 -1.58 14.27 1.00
C HIS A 54 -0.63 14.55 -0.19
N PRO A 55 -0.84 13.95 -1.37
CA PRO A 55 -2.03 13.19 -1.79
C PRO A 55 -1.97 11.66 -1.58
N TYR A 56 -0.92 11.13 -0.95
CA TYR A 56 -0.65 9.69 -0.95
C TYR A 56 -1.74 8.80 -0.34
N PRO A 57 -2.34 9.10 0.82
CA PRO A 57 -3.40 8.25 1.37
C PRO A 57 -4.59 8.08 0.44
N GLU A 58 -4.98 9.17 -0.25
CA GLU A 58 -6.10 9.18 -1.19
C GLU A 58 -5.75 8.43 -2.48
N MET A 59 -4.60 8.73 -3.06
CA MET A 59 -4.12 8.06 -4.27
C MET A 59 -3.99 6.54 -4.07
N VAL A 60 -3.43 6.10 -2.94
CA VAL A 60 -3.27 4.68 -2.64
C VAL A 60 -4.63 4.01 -2.39
N ARG A 61 -5.56 4.68 -1.71
CA ARG A 61 -6.95 4.19 -1.57
C ARG A 61 -7.56 3.94 -2.94
N ASP A 62 -7.49 4.91 -3.84
CA ASP A 62 -8.12 4.83 -5.16
C ASP A 62 -7.49 3.74 -6.04
N PHE A 63 -6.17 3.59 -6.00
CA PHE A 63 -5.51 2.49 -6.72
C PHE A 63 -5.81 1.10 -6.14
N GLN A 64 -6.14 1.02 -4.86
CA GLN A 64 -6.47 -0.25 -4.19
C GLN A 64 -7.99 -0.53 -4.15
N SER A 65 -8.85 0.44 -4.49
CA SER A 65 -10.32 0.28 -4.41
C SER A 65 -10.88 -0.76 -5.37
N VAL A 66 -10.07 -1.19 -6.34
CA VAL A 66 -10.37 -2.33 -7.21
C VAL A 66 -10.68 -3.59 -6.40
N ILE A 67 -9.99 -3.80 -5.27
CA ILE A 67 -10.20 -4.96 -4.39
C ILE A 67 -11.65 -5.01 -3.90
N GLY A 68 -12.14 -3.91 -3.30
CA GLY A 68 -13.51 -3.88 -2.81
C GLY A 68 -14.55 -3.90 -3.92
N SER A 69 -14.25 -3.29 -5.07
CA SER A 69 -15.16 -3.23 -6.21
C SER A 69 -15.40 -4.62 -6.80
N GLU A 70 -14.32 -5.40 -6.98
CA GLU A 70 -14.38 -6.79 -7.43
C GLU A 70 -15.03 -7.69 -6.38
N ALA A 71 -14.64 -7.58 -5.11
CA ALA A 71 -15.22 -8.38 -4.03
C ALA A 71 -16.74 -8.16 -3.91
N ARG A 72 -17.20 -6.91 -4.04
CA ARG A 72 -18.63 -6.57 -4.02
C ARG A 72 -19.38 -7.20 -5.19
N ALA A 73 -18.85 -7.08 -6.41
CA ALA A 73 -19.44 -7.69 -7.59
C ALA A 73 -19.52 -9.22 -7.45
N GLN A 74 -18.43 -9.84 -6.98
CA GLN A 74 -18.36 -11.30 -6.76
C GLN A 74 -19.36 -11.78 -5.69
N MET A 75 -19.53 -11.04 -4.59
CA MET A 75 -20.52 -11.38 -3.55
C MET A 75 -21.94 -11.31 -4.07
N LEU A 76 -22.29 -10.29 -4.86
CA LEU A 76 -23.61 -10.17 -5.46
C LEU A 76 -23.86 -11.27 -6.50
N GLU A 77 -22.85 -11.65 -7.29
CA GLU A 77 -22.96 -12.72 -8.29
C GLU A 77 -23.12 -14.11 -7.64
N GLN A 78 -22.32 -14.41 -6.60
CA GLN A 78 -22.25 -15.75 -6.02
C GLN A 78 -23.32 -15.98 -4.94
N GLU A 79 -23.61 -14.96 -4.13
CA GLU A 79 -24.45 -15.08 -2.93
C GLU A 79 -25.74 -14.25 -3.02
N GLY A 80 -25.92 -13.42 -4.06
CA GLY A 80 -27.10 -12.59 -4.25
C GLY A 80 -27.29 -11.49 -3.20
N ARG A 81 -26.28 -11.24 -2.36
CA ARG A 81 -26.32 -10.30 -1.24
C ARG A 81 -24.93 -9.74 -0.92
N LEU A 82 -24.89 -8.66 -0.13
CA LEU A 82 -23.65 -8.14 0.43
C LEU A 82 -23.16 -9.01 1.61
N PRO A 83 -21.84 -9.03 1.88
CA PRO A 83 -21.29 -9.73 3.03
C PRO A 83 -21.71 -9.06 4.34
N ASP A 84 -21.93 -9.86 5.39
CA ASP A 84 -22.24 -9.34 6.73
C ASP A 84 -21.03 -8.67 7.38
N VAL A 85 -19.83 -9.17 7.06
CA VAL A 85 -18.55 -8.67 7.59
C VAL A 85 -17.49 -8.79 6.50
N ILE A 86 -16.64 -7.77 6.39
CA ILE A 86 -15.39 -7.79 5.62
C ILE A 86 -14.21 -7.58 6.56
N ILE A 87 -13.12 -8.34 6.34
CA ILE A 87 -11.97 -8.38 7.25
C ILE A 87 -10.69 -8.23 6.44
N ALA A 88 -9.79 -7.37 6.90
CA ALA A 88 -8.47 -7.17 6.30
C ALA A 88 -7.42 -6.87 7.38
N ALA A 89 -6.17 -7.29 7.15
CA ALA A 89 -5.06 -7.00 8.04
C ALA A 89 -4.57 -5.56 7.86
N VAL A 90 -4.29 -4.87 8.98
CA VAL A 90 -3.90 -3.46 8.97
C VAL A 90 -2.45 -3.30 9.44
N GLY A 91 -1.54 -3.17 8.48
CA GLY A 91 -0.22 -2.58 8.67
C GLY A 91 -0.31 -1.06 8.45
N GLY A 92 0.05 -0.60 7.26
CA GLY A 92 -0.20 0.78 6.82
C GLY A 92 -1.57 1.02 6.17
N GLY A 93 -2.40 -0.03 6.04
CA GLY A 93 -3.83 0.09 5.72
C GLY A 93 -4.24 0.05 4.25
N SER A 94 -3.32 -0.01 3.28
CA SER A 94 -3.66 0.04 1.84
C SER A 94 -4.62 -1.06 1.36
N ASN A 95 -4.33 -2.32 1.68
CA ASN A 95 -5.21 -3.44 1.32
C ASN A 95 -6.60 -3.32 1.99
N ALA A 96 -6.62 -2.89 3.25
CA ALA A 96 -7.83 -2.76 4.04
C ALA A 96 -8.72 -1.64 3.53
N ILE A 97 -8.18 -0.43 3.32
CA ILE A 97 -8.97 0.69 2.80
C ILE A 97 -9.43 0.44 1.37
N GLY A 98 -8.62 -0.26 0.55
CA GLY A 98 -9.02 -0.69 -0.79
C GLY A 98 -10.19 -1.67 -0.78
N LEU A 99 -10.22 -2.60 0.17
CA LEU A 99 -11.35 -3.50 0.37
C LEU A 99 -12.57 -2.75 0.93
N PHE A 100 -12.39 -1.91 1.94
CA PHE A 100 -13.50 -1.31 2.69
C PHE A 100 -14.20 -0.19 1.93
N HIS A 101 -13.46 0.62 1.16
CA HIS A 101 -13.98 1.86 0.59
C HIS A 101 -15.27 1.68 -0.24
N PRO A 102 -15.39 0.68 -1.14
CA PRO A 102 -16.61 0.47 -1.92
C PRO A 102 -17.83 -0.01 -1.12
N PHE A 103 -17.67 -0.38 0.16
CA PHE A 103 -18.75 -0.80 1.05
C PHE A 103 -19.14 0.27 2.08
N LEU A 104 -18.47 1.43 2.12
CA LEU A 104 -18.72 2.46 3.15
C LEU A 104 -20.09 3.14 3.03
N ASP A 105 -20.65 3.19 1.82
CA ASP A 105 -21.95 3.80 1.54
C ASP A 105 -23.11 2.79 1.55
N ASP A 106 -22.83 1.51 1.80
CA ASP A 106 -23.86 0.48 1.95
C ASP A 106 -24.57 0.67 3.32
N LYS A 107 -25.91 0.64 3.32
CA LYS A 107 -26.76 0.79 4.52
C LYS A 107 -27.27 -0.53 5.04
#